data_AF-A0A2X4SFQ7-F1
#
_entry.id   AF-A0A2X4SFQ7-F1
#
_cell.length_a   1.000
_cell.length_b   1.000
_cell.length_c   1.000
_cell.angle_alpha   90.00
_cell.angle_beta   90.00
_cell.angle_gamma   90.00
#
_symmetry.space_group_name_H-M   'P 1'
#
loop_
_entity.id
_entity.type
_entity.pdbx_description
1 polymer ?
#
loop_
_entity_poly.entity_id
_entity_poly.type
_entity_poly.pdbx_seq_one_letter_code
_entity_poly.pdbx_strand_id
1 'polypeptide(L)' 'MATKPTEQAPSFLHVYTQVRRDRMKHSFLRQINACVDWRGVRTLLNKKYTKTQNAVGNPAYDALLMFKIHLVWFERL' A
#
# COMPACT_ATOMS: atom_id res chain seq x y z
N MET A 1 -18.78 -31.55 25.74
CA MET A 1 -19.70 -31.23 24.61
C MET A 1 -18.90 -30.44 23.59
N ALA A 2 -18.63 -31.01 22.41
CA ALA A 2 -17.81 -30.37 21.38
C ALA A 2 -18.69 -29.45 20.52
N THR A 3 -18.43 -28.15 20.56
CA THR A 3 -19.07 -27.18 19.67
C THR A 3 -18.49 -27.34 18.27
N LYS A 4 -19.28 -27.87 17.32
CA LYS A 4 -18.94 -27.90 15.91
C LYS A 4 -18.58 -26.47 15.44
N PRO A 5 -17.52 -26.26 14.66
CA PRO A 5 -17.27 -24.96 14.05
C PRO A 5 -18.41 -24.71 13.06
N THR A 6 -19.19 -23.65 13.28
CA THR A 6 -20.13 -23.15 12.30
C THR A 6 -19.32 -22.74 11.07
N GLU A 7 -19.42 -23.51 10.00
CA GLU A 7 -18.88 -23.15 8.69
C GLU A 7 -19.67 -21.94 8.19
N GLN A 8 -19.20 -20.74 8.57
CA GLN A 8 -19.80 -19.49 8.15
C GLN A 8 -19.57 -19.35 6.65
N ALA A 9 -20.65 -19.42 5.89
CA ALA A 9 -20.61 -19.14 4.46
C ALA A 9 -19.95 -17.76 4.23
N PRO A 10 -19.01 -17.65 3.26
CA PRO A 10 -18.27 -16.42 3.07
C PRO A 10 -19.23 -15.29 2.68
N SER A 11 -19.15 -14.18 3.42
CA SER A 11 -19.89 -12.95 3.13
C SER A 11 -19.70 -12.52 1.67
N PHE A 12 -20.73 -11.94 1.05
CA PHE A 12 -20.66 -11.38 -0.30
C PHE A 12 -19.45 -10.46 -0.50
N LEU A 13 -19.15 -9.61 0.49
CA LEU A 13 -17.96 -8.74 0.46
C LEU A 13 -16.65 -9.55 0.43
N HIS A 14 -16.61 -10.68 1.15
CA HIS A 14 -15.45 -11.56 1.15
C HIS A 14 -15.23 -12.15 -0.24
N VAL A 15 -16.27 -12.74 -0.83
CA VAL A 15 -16.21 -13.34 -2.18
C VAL A 15 -15.85 -12.30 -3.24
N TYR A 16 -16.48 -11.12 -3.20
CA TYR A 16 -16.22 -10.04 -4.15
C TYR A 16 -14.78 -9.49 -4.04
N THR A 17 -14.24 -9.40 -2.83
CA THR A 17 -12.87 -8.90 -2.61
C THR A 17 -11.78 -9.97 -2.79
N GLN A 18 -12.14 -11.26 -2.76
CA GLN A 18 -11.19 -12.38 -2.84
C GLN A 18 -10.44 -12.40 -4.18
N VAL A 19 -11.15 -12.24 -5.31
CA VAL A 19 -10.54 -12.19 -6.65
C VAL A 19 -9.50 -11.06 -6.75
N ARG A 20 -9.80 -9.89 -6.16
CA ARG A 20 -8.84 -8.78 -6.11
C ARG A 20 -7.66 -9.06 -5.19
N ARG A 21 -7.90 -9.64 -4.01
CA ARG A 21 -6.81 -10.04 -3.10
C ARG A 21 -5.88 -11.04 -3.74
N ASP A 22 -6.42 -12.06 -4.42
CA ASP A 22 -5.61 -13.10 -5.04
C ASP A 22 -4.71 -12.55 -6.15
N ARG A 23 -5.21 -11.63 -6.96
CA ARG A 23 -4.39 -10.89 -7.94
C ARG A 23 -3.30 -10.05 -7.28
N MET A 24 -3.56 -9.46 -6.11
CA MET A 24 -2.58 -8.67 -5.36
C MET A 24 -1.58 -9.51 -4.54
N LYS A 25 -1.84 -10.81 -4.29
CA LYS A 25 -0.95 -11.67 -3.48
C LYS A 25 0.46 -11.77 -4.06
N HIS A 26 0.59 -11.73 -5.38
CA HIS A 26 1.87 -11.79 -6.10
C HIS A 26 2.27 -10.45 -6.74
N SER A 27 1.56 -9.35 -6.45
CA SER A 27 1.86 -8.04 -7.04
C SER A 27 3.24 -7.54 -6.61
N PHE A 28 3.91 -6.89 -7.55
CA PHE A 28 5.18 -6.19 -7.38
C PHE A 28 5.18 -5.26 -6.16
N LEU A 29 4.09 -4.51 -5.97
CA LEU A 29 3.95 -3.60 -4.83
C LEU A 29 3.98 -4.32 -3.49
N ARG A 30 3.43 -5.54 -3.41
CA ARG A 30 3.44 -6.33 -2.18
C ARG A 30 4.83 -6.86 -1.86
N GLN A 31 5.57 -7.30 -2.88
CA GLN A 31 6.95 -7.77 -2.74
C GLN A 31 7.87 -6.63 -2.29
N ILE A 32 7.79 -5.47 -2.94
CA ILE A 32 8.53 -4.28 -2.53
C ILE A 32 8.15 -3.86 -1.12
N ASN A 33 6.86 -3.89 -0.77
CA ASN A 33 6.42 -3.46 0.55
C ASN A 33 6.91 -4.37 1.68
N ALA A 34 7.25 -5.62 1.39
CA ALA A 34 7.90 -6.53 2.34
C ALA A 34 9.44 -6.40 2.33
N CYS A 35 10.05 -6.11 1.18
CA CYS A 35 11.50 -6.07 1.02
C CYS A 35 12.13 -4.72 1.43
N VAL A 36 11.38 -3.62 1.35
CA VAL A 36 11.92 -2.27 1.56
C VAL A 36 11.66 -1.78 2.98
N ASP A 37 12.71 -1.30 3.65
CA ASP A 37 12.56 -0.55 4.90
C ASP A 37 12.01 0.86 4.62
N TRP A 38 10.69 0.98 4.72
CA TRP A 38 9.97 2.24 4.53
C TRP A 38 10.35 3.32 5.54
N ARG A 39 10.84 2.94 6.73
CA ARG A 39 11.25 3.91 7.74
C ARG A 39 12.56 4.57 7.33
N GLY A 40 13.53 3.78 6.89
CA GLY A 40 14.78 4.27 6.31
C GLY A 40 14.55 5.15 5.07
N VAL A 41 13.69 4.70 4.16
CA VAL A 41 13.30 5.47 2.96
C VAL A 41 12.66 6.80 3.33
N ARG A 42 11.75 6.82 4.31
CA ARG A 42 11.12 8.07 4.78
C ARG A 42 12.15 9.03 5.38
N THR A 43 13.08 8.55 6.19
CA THR A 43 14.14 9.39 6.76
C THR A 43 15.03 9.98 5.66
N LEU A 44 15.38 9.18 4.65
CA LEU A 44 16.18 9.65 3.51
C LEU A 44 15.43 10.70 2.68
N LEU A 45 14.14 10.44 2.41
CA LEU A 45 13.26 11.37 1.69
C LEU A 45 13.12 12.69 2.44
N ASN A 46 12.83 12.66 3.74
CA ASN A 46 12.68 13.88 4.54
C ASN A 46 13.98 14.69 4.64
N LYS A 47 15.14 14.05 4.54
CA LYS A 47 16.44 14.75 4.51
C LYS A 47 16.66 15.52 3.20
N LYS A 48 16.19 14.98 2.07
CA LYS A 48 16.38 15.56 0.73
C LYS A 48 15.20 16.43 0.29
N TYR A 49 14.01 16.16 0.82
CA TYR A 49 12.75 16.73 0.39
C TYR A 49 12.10 17.47 1.57
N THR A 50 12.54 18.72 1.77
CA THR A 50 12.02 19.63 2.80
C THR A 50 10.87 20.50 2.30
N LYS A 51 10.47 20.36 1.02
CA LYS A 51 9.33 21.09 0.46
C LYS A 51 8.02 20.55 1.02
N THR A 52 7.53 21.22 2.05
CA THR A 52 6.26 20.95 2.72
C THR A 52 5.09 21.69 2.09
N GLN A 53 5.33 22.59 1.14
CA GLN A 53 4.30 23.35 0.44
C GLN A 53 4.36 23.08 -1.07
N ASN A 54 3.19 22.92 -1.67
CA ASN A 54 3.05 22.82 -3.11
C ASN A 54 3.17 24.22 -3.77
N ALA A 55 3.17 24.27 -5.11
CA ALA A 55 3.31 25.53 -5.85
C ALA A 55 2.19 26.57 -5.60
N VAL A 56 1.10 26.15 -4.94
CA VAL A 56 -0.09 26.97 -4.64
C VAL A 56 -0.15 27.33 -3.13
N GLY A 57 0.82 26.90 -2.32
CA GLY A 57 0.88 27.18 -0.88
C GLY A 57 0.10 26.21 0.01
N ASN A 58 -0.54 25.18 -0.55
CA ASN A 58 -1.15 24.10 0.23
C ASN A 58 -0.08 23.11 0.72
N PRO A 59 -0.32 22.39 1.83
CA PRO A 59 0.59 21.33 2.26
C PRO A 59 0.82 20.32 1.14
N ALA A 60 2.09 20.10 0.80
CA ALA A 60 2.47 19.10 -0.17
C ALA A 60 2.20 17.70 0.38
N TYR A 61 1.96 16.74 -0.52
CA TYR A 61 1.90 15.33 -0.15
C TYR A 61 3.18 14.91 0.57
N ASP A 62 3.07 14.05 1.59
CA ASP A 62 4.24 13.48 2.27
C ASP A 62 5.15 12.81 1.24
N ALA A 63 6.46 13.00 1.38
CA ALA A 63 7.45 12.54 0.40
C ALA A 63 7.39 11.01 0.21
N LEU A 64 7.04 10.25 1.26
CA LEU A 64 6.85 8.80 1.16
C LEU A 64 5.63 8.44 0.31
N LEU A 65 4.53 9.20 0.43
CA LEU A 65 3.32 8.99 -0.35
C LEU A 65 3.58 9.29 -1.84
N MET A 66 4.26 10.40 -2.13
CA MET A 66 4.72 10.74 -3.48
C MET A 66 5.55 9.61 -4.08
N PHE A 67 6.53 9.10 -3.35
CA PHE A 67 7.37 7.97 -3.80
C PHE A 67 6.54 6.71 -4.09
N LYS A 68 5.59 6.38 -3.20
CA LYS A 68 4.69 5.23 -3.39
C LYS A 68 3.80 5.36 -4.62
N ILE A 69 3.29 6.55 -4.91
CA ILE A 69 2.49 6.79 -6.13
C ILE A 69 3.33 6.45 -7.36
N HIS A 70 4.58 6.90 -7.43
CA HIS A 70 5.47 6.61 -8.56
C HIS A 70 5.73 5.10 -8.73
N LEU A 71 5.82 4.33 -7.64
CA LEU A 71 5.94 2.86 -7.73
C LEU A 71 4.71 2.19 -8.33
N VAL A 72 3.51 2.71 -8.05
CA VAL A 72 2.25 2.21 -8.65
C VAL A 72 2.20 2.54 -10.14
N TRP A 73 2.65 3.73 -10.53
CA TRP A 73 2.76 4.10 -11.95
C TRP A 73 3.79 3.23 -12.67
N PHE A 74 4.91 2.91 -12.03
CA PHE A 74 5.95 2.05 -12.59
C PHE A 74 5.46 0.61 -12.82
N GLU A 75 4.63 0.04 -11.94
CA GLU A 75 4.04 -1.31 -12.17
C GLU A 75 3.13 -1.36 -13.40
N ARG A 76 2.57 -0.22 -13.83
CA ARG A 76 1.61 -0.13 -14.94
C ARG A 76 2.22 0.27 -16.29
N LEU A 77 3.52 0.54 -16.32
CA LEU A 77 4.32 0.89 -17.51
C LEU A 77 4.99 -0.36 -18.08
#